data_AF-A0A2E5SSB5-F1
#
_entry.id   AF-A0A2E5SSB5-F1
#
_cell.length_a   1.000
_cell.length_b   1.000
_cell.length_c   1.000
_cell.angle_alpha   90.00
_cell.angle_beta   90.00
_cell.angle_gamma   90.00
#
_symmetry.space_group_name_H-M   'P 1'
#
loop_
_entity.id
_entity.type
_entity.pdbx_description
1 polymer ?
#
loop_
_entity_poly.entity_id
_entity_poly.type
_entity_poly.pdbx_seq_one_letter_code
_entity_poly.pdbx_strand_id
1 'polypeptide(L)' 'MSNATFLIHSNRSGNRELDGKFMELMIFNSNDINLAIKAEGYIAHKWGLTGLLPNGHLYKNSAP' A
#
# COMPACT_ATOMS: atom_id res chain seq x y z
N MET A 1 -1.11 -24.08 12.43
CA MET A 1 -0.58 -22.70 12.41
C MET A 1 -1.66 -21.81 12.97
N SER A 2 -1.38 -21.06 14.05
CA SER A 2 -2.36 -20.14 14.63
C SER A 2 -2.74 -19.09 13.59
N ASN A 3 -4.03 -18.81 13.42
CA ASN A 3 -4.50 -17.70 12.59
C ASN A 3 -3.92 -16.41 13.17
N ALA A 4 -2.94 -15.81 12.48
CA ALA A 4 -2.42 -14.51 12.85
C ALA A 4 -3.54 -13.48 12.65
N THR A 5 -4.06 -12.93 13.74
CA THR A 5 -5.05 -11.86 13.67
C THR A 5 -4.31 -10.56 13.37
N PHE A 6 -4.52 -10.01 12.17
CA PHE A 6 -4.03 -8.68 11.81
C PHE A 6 -5.10 -7.66 12.15
N LEU A 7 -4.85 -6.87 13.20
CA LEU A 7 -5.75 -5.82 13.63
C LEU A 7 -5.21 -4.47 13.14
N ILE A 8 -6.05 -3.71 12.46
CA ILE A 8 -5.75 -2.33 12.09
C ILE A 8 -6.57 -1.45 13.01
N HIS A 9 -5.92 -0.43 13.57
CA HIS A 9 -6.58 0.54 14.44
C HIS A 9 -7.14 -0.07 15.74
N SER A 10 -6.54 -1.15 16.23
CA SER A 10 -6.87 -1.72 17.53
C SER A 10 -6.01 -1.10 18.64
N ASN A 11 -6.66 -0.49 19.62
CA ASN A 11 -6.06 -0.16 20.93
C ASN A 11 -6.76 -1.01 22.03
N ARG A 12 -6.04 -1.30 23.11
CA ARG A 12 -6.44 -2.18 24.23
C ARG A 12 -7.25 -1.44 25.33
N SER A 13 -7.96 -0.35 25.04
CA SER A 13 -8.74 0.41 26.05
C SER A 13 -9.85 1.32 25.46
N GLY A 14 -10.58 2.02 26.33
CA GLY A 14 -11.96 2.53 26.20
C GLY A 14 -12.28 3.66 25.20
N ASN A 15 -11.36 4.12 24.35
CA ASN A 15 -11.69 5.03 23.25
C ASN A 15 -11.46 4.30 21.92
N ARG A 16 -12.57 3.80 21.34
CA ARG A 16 -12.61 2.76 20.30
C ARG A 16 -12.72 3.30 18.88
N GLU A 17 -12.56 4.59 18.72
CA GLU A 17 -12.81 5.29 17.48
C GLU A 17 -11.46 5.73 16.90
N LEU A 18 -11.32 5.48 15.61
CA LEU A 18 -10.21 5.97 14.84
C LEU A 18 -10.33 7.49 14.71
N ASP A 19 -9.41 8.24 15.31
CA ASP A 19 -9.29 9.67 15.03
C ASP A 19 -8.42 9.87 13.77
N GLY A 20 -9.02 9.70 12.60
CA GLY A 20 -8.30 9.82 11.33
C GLY A 20 -9.03 9.24 10.10
N LYS A 21 -8.31 9.09 9.00
CA LYS A 21 -8.76 8.36 7.82
C LYS A 21 -7.64 7.47 7.32
N PHE A 22 -7.99 6.21 7.08
CA PHE A 22 -7.11 5.27 6.41
C PHE A 22 -7.46 5.24 4.92
N MET A 23 -6.49 5.50 4.05
CA MET A 23 -6.75 5.66 2.62
C MET A 23 -6.52 4.36 1.83
N GLU A 24 -5.49 3.57 2.16
CA GLU A 24 -5.16 2.36 1.41
C GLU A 24 -4.22 1.39 2.15
N LEU A 25 -4.55 0.08 2.13
CA LEU A 25 -3.74 -1.02 2.64
C LEU A 25 -3.49 -2.00 1.49
N MET A 26 -2.24 -2.42 1.31
CA MET A 26 -1.90 -3.49 0.40
C MET A 26 -1.11 -4.57 1.16
N ILE A 27 -1.56 -5.83 1.06
CA ILE A 27 -0.92 -6.98 1.69
C ILE A 27 -0.46 -7.91 0.58
N PHE A 28 0.81 -8.32 0.63
CA PHE A 28 1.40 -9.23 -0.33
C PHE A 28 1.86 -10.52 0.35
N ASN A 29 1.78 -11.63 -0.38
CA ASN A 29 2.22 -12.94 0.08
C ASN A 29 3.65 -13.29 -0.37
N SER A 30 4.32 -12.37 -1.06
CA SER A 30 5.63 -12.57 -1.67
C SER A 30 6.44 -11.28 -1.61
N ASN A 31 7.77 -11.41 -1.57
CA ASN A 31 8.73 -10.31 -1.66
C ASN A 31 9.27 -10.12 -3.09
N ASP A 32 8.49 -10.53 -4.09
CA ASP A 32 8.84 -10.40 -5.50
C ASP A 32 9.01 -8.92 -5.91
N ILE A 33 10.13 -8.61 -6.57
CA ILE A 33 10.46 -7.24 -6.96
C ILE A 33 9.56 -6.68 -8.07
N ASN A 34 9.08 -7.53 -8.98
CA ASN A 34 8.15 -7.10 -10.02
C ASN A 34 6.79 -6.74 -9.41
N LEU A 35 6.36 -7.47 -8.39
CA LEU A 35 5.16 -7.15 -7.62
C LEU A 35 5.31 -5.80 -6.90
N ALA A 36 6.46 -5.53 -6.30
CA ALA A 36 6.76 -4.25 -5.66
C ALA A 36 6.73 -3.08 -6.67
N ILE A 37 7.41 -3.21 -7.81
CA ILE A 37 7.42 -2.20 -8.88
C ILE A 37 5.99 -1.96 -9.41
N LYS A 38 5.18 -3.02 -9.52
CA LYS A 38 3.77 -2.92 -9.92
C LYS A 38 2.93 -2.14 -8.90
N ALA A 39 3.12 -2.41 -7.62
CA ALA A 39 2.44 -1.69 -6.54
C ALA A 39 2.84 -0.21 -6.49
N GLU A 40 4.13 0.10 -6.61
CA GLU A 40 4.63 1.48 -6.68
C GLU A 40 4.02 2.23 -7.86
N GLY A 41 3.98 1.60 -9.04
CA GLY A 41 3.30 2.14 -10.21
C GLY A 41 1.83 2.44 -9.95
N TYR A 42 1.09 1.49 -9.37
CA TYR A 42 -0.32 1.64 -9.07
C TYR A 42 -0.60 2.84 -8.14
N ILE A 43 0.14 2.93 -7.03
CA ILE A 43 0.01 4.03 -6.07
C ILE A 43 0.38 5.35 -6.73
N ALA A 44 1.45 5.37 -7.54
CA ALA A 44 1.88 6.58 -8.21
C ALA A 44 0.81 7.12 -9.18
N HIS A 45 0.13 6.26 -9.93
CA HIS A 45 -0.96 6.69 -10.82
C HIS A 45 -2.21 7.09 -10.05
N LYS A 46 -2.61 6.33 -9.02
CA LYS A 46 -3.80 6.64 -8.21
C LYS A 46 -3.69 8.01 -7.52
N TRP A 47 -2.52 8.32 -6.97
CA TRP A 47 -2.30 9.50 -6.14
C TRP A 47 -1.57 10.64 -6.89
N GLY A 48 -1.33 10.51 -8.20
CA GLY A 48 -0.71 11.56 -9.01
C GLY A 48 0.79 11.77 -8.75
N LEU A 49 1.50 10.75 -8.27
CA LEU A 49 2.92 10.79 -7.92
C LEU A 49 3.84 10.26 -9.04
N THR A 50 3.33 10.06 -10.26
CA THR A 50 4.09 9.50 -11.40
C THR A 50 5.34 10.32 -11.76
N GLY A 51 5.33 11.64 -11.49
CA GLY A 51 6.48 12.52 -11.67
C GLY A 51 7.66 12.22 -10.74
N LEU A 52 7.41 11.59 -9.58
CA LEU A 52 8.44 11.18 -8.63
C LEU A 52 9.09 9.84 -9.00
N LEU A 53 8.50 9.09 -9.93
CA LEU A 53 9.08 7.83 -10.39
C LEU A 53 10.36 8.08 -11.20
N PRO A 54 11.42 7.27 -11.02
CA PRO A 54 12.62 7.35 -11.84
C PRO A 54 12.31 7.08 -13.32
N ASN A 55 13.10 7.66 -14.23
CA ASN A 55 12.83 7.55 -15.68
C ASN A 55 12.79 6.10 -16.22
N GLY A 56 13.48 5.16 -15.57
CA GLY A 56 13.47 3.74 -15.94
C GLY A 56 12.31 2.94 -15.35
N HIS A 57 11.39 3.56 -14.61
CA HIS A 57 10.29 2.83 -13.97
C HIS A 57 9.27 2.35 -14.99
N LEU A 58 8.99 1.03 -15.01
CA LEU A 58 8.11 0.34 -15.96
C LEU A 58 6.73 1.01 -16.08
N TYR A 59 6.18 1.48 -14.95
CA TYR A 59 4.85 2.09 -14.87
C TYR A 59 4.89 3.62 -14.75
N LYS A 60 5.94 4.29 -15.23
CA LYS A 60 5.99 5.76 -15.17
C LYS A 60 4.94 6.43 -16.05
N ASN A 61 4.84 5.98 -17.29
CA ASN A 61 4.01 6.60 -18.32
C ASN A 61 2.63 5.96 -18.46
N SER A 62 2.47 4.72 -18.00
CA SER A 62 1.21 3.98 -18.04
C SER A 62 0.96 3.29 -16.71
N ALA A 63 -0.30 3.27 -16.28
CA ALA A 63 -0.71 2.52 -15.11
C ALA A 63 -0.51 1.00 -15.34
N PRO A 64 -0.19 0.24 -14.28
CA PRO A 64 -0.05 -1.23 -14.30
C PRO A 64 -1.35 -2.02 -14.46
#